data_AF-A0A354URN2-F1
#
_entry.id   AF-A0A354URN2-F1
#
_cell.length_a   1.000
_cell.length_b   1.000
_cell.length_c   1.000
_cell.angle_alpha   90.00
_cell.angle_beta   90.00
_cell.angle_gamma   90.00
#
_symmetry.space_group_name_H-M   'P 1'
#
loop_
_entity.id
_entity.type
_entity.pdbx_description
1 polymer ?
#
loop_
_entity_poly.entity_id
_entity_poly.type
_entity_poly.pdbx_seq_one_letter_code
_entity_poly.pdbx_strand_id
1 'polypeptide(L)'
;ANVSGINVDKVRVTAIVISTVLAGWGQLIFVQNMGSFQTYGAHEQVGLYAGAAILVGGASIRKATNGQALLGCILFHLLFIVAPSAGKNLFGDAAIGEYFRVFISYGVIALALVMHAWSGVQSKKKKKA
;
A
#
# COMPACT_ATOMS: atom_id res chain seq x y z
N ALA A 1 -0.16 24.50 -14.81
CA ALA A 1 -0.33 23.41 -15.79
C ALA A 1 -0.97 23.91 -17.08
N ASN A 2 -2.20 24.43 -17.06
CA ASN A 2 -2.86 24.91 -18.28
C ASN A 2 -2.22 26.19 -18.89
N VAL A 3 -1.53 27.00 -18.06
CA VAL A 3 -0.80 28.21 -18.48
C VAL A 3 0.60 27.88 -19.07
N SER A 4 1.05 26.62 -18.96
CA SER A 4 2.40 26.20 -19.33
C SER A 4 2.47 25.50 -20.69
N GLY A 5 1.38 25.49 -21.48
CA GLY A 5 1.31 24.81 -22.78
C GLY A 5 1.28 23.28 -22.72
N ILE A 6 1.25 22.68 -21.53
CA ILE A 6 1.20 21.23 -21.35
C ILE A 6 -0.23 20.75 -21.56
N ASN A 7 -0.44 19.88 -22.54
CA ASN A 7 -1.70 19.16 -22.69
C ASN A 7 -1.86 18.16 -21.54
N VAL A 8 -2.56 18.61 -20.48
CA VAL A 8 -2.75 17.87 -19.24
C VAL A 8 -3.43 16.52 -19.49
N ASP A 9 -4.37 16.47 -20.43
CA ASP A 9 -5.11 15.23 -20.73
C ASP A 9 -4.21 14.20 -21.40
N LYS A 10 -3.38 14.60 -22.38
CA LYS A 10 -2.38 13.69 -22.97
C LYS A 10 -1.40 13.18 -21.93
N VAL A 11 -0.83 14.06 -21.10
CA VAL A 11 0.13 13.66 -20.06
C VAL A 11 -0.52 12.72 -19.05
N ARG A 12 -1.77 13.00 -18.65
CA ARG A 12 -2.54 12.14 -17.73
C ARG A 12 -2.75 10.75 -18.33
N VAL A 13 -3.18 10.66 -19.58
CA VAL A 13 -3.41 9.38 -20.26
C VAL A 13 -2.09 8.60 -20.36
N THR A 14 -1.01 9.22 -20.83
CA THR A 14 0.30 8.57 -20.90
C THR A 14 0.78 8.08 -19.54
N ALA A 15 0.60 8.88 -18.48
CA ALA A 15 0.96 8.48 -17.12
C ALA A 15 0.14 7.29 -16.62
N ILE A 16 -1.17 7.26 -16.89
CA ILE A 16 -2.05 6.13 -16.54
C ILE A 16 -1.63 4.86 -17.28
N VAL A 17 -1.40 4.94 -18.59
CA VAL A 17 -0.98 3.79 -19.40
C VAL A 17 0.33 3.21 -18.87
N ILE A 18 1.35 4.04 -18.65
CA ILE A 18 2.65 3.59 -18.11
C ILE A 18 2.47 2.95 -16.73
N SER A 19 1.71 3.58 -15.84
CA SER A 19 1.48 3.07 -14.47
C SER A 19 0.74 1.73 -14.48
N THR A 20 -0.21 1.56 -15.40
CA THR A 20 -1.02 0.33 -15.51
C THR A 20 -0.20 -0.82 -16.06
N VAL A 21 0.66 -0.56 -17.05
CA VAL A 21 1.58 -1.56 -17.61
C VAL A 21 2.60 -2.02 -16.56
N LEU A 22 3.20 -1.08 -15.83
CA LEU A 22 4.13 -1.40 -14.74
C LEU A 22 3.46 -2.21 -13.62
N ALA A 23 2.23 -1.84 -13.23
CA ALA A 23 1.46 -2.60 -12.25
C ALA A 23 1.15 -4.02 -12.75
N GLY A 24 0.79 -4.17 -14.04
CA GLY A 24 0.56 -5.46 -14.67
C GLY A 24 1.79 -6.36 -14.67
N TRP A 25 2.97 -5.82 -14.97
CA TRP A 25 4.22 -6.58 -14.87
C TRP A 25 4.54 -7.02 -13.44
N GLY A 26 4.36 -6.13 -12.46
CA GLY A 26 4.54 -6.49 -11.05
C GLY A 26 3.64 -7.67 -10.64
N GLN A 27 2.38 -7.65 -11.07
CA GLN A 27 1.44 -8.73 -10.78
C GLN A 27 1.83 -10.05 -11.48
N LEU A 28 2.31 -10.00 -12.71
CA LEU A 28 2.79 -11.20 -13.43
C LEU A 28 3.97 -11.85 -12.71
N ILE A 29 4.95 -11.06 -12.26
CA ILE A 29 6.12 -11.54 -11.51
C ILE A 29 5.66 -12.14 -10.16
N PHE A 30 4.73 -11.49 -9.47
CA PHE A 30 4.19 -11.97 -8.21
C PHE A 30 3.47 -13.33 -8.35
N VAL A 31 2.61 -13.47 -9.36
CA VAL A 31 1.88 -14.72 -9.61
C VAL A 31 2.81 -15.87 -10.02
N GLN A 32 3.91 -15.59 -10.73
CA GLN A 32 4.90 -16.62 -11.06
C GLN A 32 5.56 -17.21 -9.81
N ASN A 33 5.70 -16.44 -8.74
CA ASN A 33 6.24 -16.93 -7.47
C ASN A 33 5.28 -17.91 -6.76
N MET A 34 3.97 -17.72 -6.89
CA MET A 34 2.96 -18.56 -6.22
C MET A 34 2.50 -19.78 -7.03
N GLY A 35 2.93 -19.93 -8.29
CA GLY A 35 2.60 -21.09 -9.14
C GLY A 35 1.14 -21.21 -9.57
N SER A 36 0.25 -20.30 -9.15
CA SER A 36 -1.16 -20.25 -9.56
C SER A 36 -1.56 -18.84 -10.00
N PHE A 37 -2.27 -18.77 -11.13
CA PHE A 37 -2.79 -17.50 -11.65
C PHE A 37 -4.14 -17.21 -10.99
N GLN A 38 -4.18 -16.22 -10.10
CA GLN A 38 -5.43 -15.76 -9.49
C GLN A 38 -6.22 -14.96 -10.54
N THR A 39 -7.23 -15.60 -11.15
CA THR A 39 -8.08 -14.97 -12.18
C THR A 39 -9.21 -14.12 -11.58
N TYR A 40 -9.52 -14.29 -10.30
CA TYR A 40 -10.55 -13.55 -9.56
C TYR A 40 -9.94 -12.79 -8.38
N GLY A 41 -10.33 -11.52 -8.17
CA GLY A 41 -9.92 -10.70 -7.02
C GLY A 41 -8.47 -10.19 -6.99
N ALA A 42 -7.58 -10.67 -7.87
CA ALA A 42 -6.18 -10.23 -7.93
C ALA A 42 -6.01 -8.72 -8.13
N HIS A 43 -6.86 -8.12 -8.97
CA HIS A 43 -6.83 -6.68 -9.24
C HIS A 43 -7.22 -5.83 -8.01
N GLU A 44 -8.12 -6.33 -7.17
CA GLU A 44 -8.56 -5.66 -5.95
C GLU A 44 -7.46 -5.66 -4.89
N GLN A 45 -6.72 -6.76 -4.78
CA GLN A 45 -5.58 -6.85 -3.87
C GLN A 45 -4.45 -5.89 -4.24
N VAL A 46 -4.17 -5.69 -5.54
CA VAL A 46 -3.15 -4.72 -6.00
C VAL A 46 -3.48 -3.30 -5.54
N GLY A 47 -4.74 -2.88 -5.70
CA GLY A 47 -5.20 -1.56 -5.27
C GLY A 47 -5.14 -1.38 -3.75
N LEU A 48 -5.59 -2.40 -3.01
CA LEU A 48 -5.54 -2.41 -1.55
C LEU A 48 -4.10 -2.32 -1.01
N TYR A 49 -3.17 -3.10 -1.56
CA TYR A 49 -1.78 -3.10 -1.13
C TYR A 49 -1.07 -1.80 -1.49
N ALA A 50 -1.36 -1.20 -2.66
CA ALA A 50 -0.84 0.11 -3.02
C ALA A 50 -1.34 1.20 -2.06
N GLY A 51 -2.63 1.16 -1.69
CA GLY A 51 -3.23 2.06 -0.71
C GLY A 51 -2.64 1.87 0.70
N ALA A 52 -2.46 0.62 1.14
CA ALA A 52 -1.84 0.33 2.42
C ALA A 52 -0.37 0.80 2.46
N ALA A 53 0.40 0.53 1.41
CA ALA A 53 1.81 0.93 1.34
C ALA A 53 1.99 2.44 1.46
N ILE A 54 1.20 3.24 0.74
CA ILE A 54 1.34 4.70 0.80
C ILE A 54 0.91 5.26 2.17
N LEU A 55 -0.09 4.65 2.81
CA LEU A 55 -0.51 5.00 4.18
C LEU A 55 0.56 4.63 5.22
N VAL A 56 1.18 3.45 5.09
CA VAL A 56 2.32 3.02 5.94
C VAL A 56 3.52 3.95 5.77
N GLY A 57 3.75 4.47 4.57
CA GLY A 57 4.73 5.53 4.31
C GLY A 57 4.43 6.88 4.98
N GLY A 58 3.32 6.98 5.73
CA GLY A 58 2.91 8.18 6.45
C GLY A 58 2.13 9.19 5.59
N ALA A 59 1.65 8.78 4.41
CA ALA A 59 0.78 9.63 3.61
C ALA A 59 -0.59 9.79 4.29
N SER A 60 -1.18 10.97 4.14
CA SER A 60 -2.54 11.25 4.58
C SER A 60 -3.50 11.18 3.39
N ILE A 61 -4.78 10.89 3.62
CA ILE A 61 -5.83 10.94 2.59
C ILE A 61 -5.86 12.30 1.86
N ARG A 62 -5.43 13.37 2.55
CA ARG A 62 -5.40 14.74 1.99
C ARG A 62 -4.11 15.09 1.26
N LYS A 63 -3.00 14.40 1.53
CA LYS A 63 -1.68 14.71 0.98
C LYS A 63 -0.80 13.46 0.96
N ALA A 64 -0.40 13.08 -0.25
CA ALA A 64 0.58 12.04 -0.51
C ALA A 64 1.73 12.63 -1.34
N THR A 65 2.96 12.23 -1.04
CA THR A 65 4.15 12.63 -1.79
C THR A 65 4.89 11.42 -2.37
N ASN A 66 5.69 11.64 -3.41
CA ASN A 66 6.47 10.57 -4.05
C ASN A 66 7.42 9.88 -3.06
N GLY A 67 7.98 10.63 -2.10
CA GLY A 67 8.84 10.06 -1.04
C GLY A 67 8.08 9.11 -0.13
N GLN A 68 6.84 9.43 0.24
CA GLN A 68 5.98 8.56 1.05
C GLN A 68 5.57 7.30 0.28
N ALA A 69 5.33 7.41 -1.03
CA ALA A 69 5.04 6.25 -1.88
C ALA A 69 6.24 5.29 -1.96
N LEU A 70 7.46 5.82 -2.13
CA LEU A 70 8.66 4.99 -2.21
C LEU A 70 8.99 4.33 -0.87
N LEU A 71 9.02 5.13 0.21
CA LEU A 71 9.27 4.64 1.57
C LEU A 71 8.20 3.61 1.98
N GLY A 72 6.94 3.93 1.73
CA GLY A 72 5.80 3.06 2.00
C GLY A 72 5.89 1.73 1.28
N CYS A 73 6.27 1.73 -0.01
CA CYS A 73 6.46 0.51 -0.80
C CYS A 73 7.54 -0.40 -0.20
N ILE A 74 8.68 0.17 0.21
CA ILE A 74 9.80 -0.57 0.82
C ILE A 74 9.36 -1.15 2.17
N LEU A 75 8.79 -0.32 3.05
CA LEU A 75 8.36 -0.75 4.39
C LEU A 75 7.28 -1.84 4.31
N PHE A 76 6.33 -1.69 3.38
CA PHE A 76 5.25 -2.65 3.19
C PHE A 76 5.77 -3.98 2.64
N HIS A 77 6.68 -3.99 1.66
CA HIS A 77 7.30 -5.22 1.19
C HIS A 77 8.17 -5.89 2.27
N LEU A 78 8.90 -5.10 3.07
CA LEU A 78 9.69 -5.63 4.18
C LEU A 78 8.82 -6.37 5.20
N LEU A 79 7.61 -5.86 5.44
CA LEU A 79 6.60 -6.51 6.30
C LEU A 79 6.28 -7.93 5.81
N PHE A 80 6.09 -8.11 4.50
CA PHE A 80 5.74 -9.41 3.91
C PHE A 80 6.89 -10.41 3.99
N ILE A 81 8.14 -9.95 4.05
CA ILE A 81 9.32 -10.82 4.14
C ILE A 81 9.64 -11.14 5.61
N VAL A 82 9.67 -10.12 6.46
CA VAL A 82 10.11 -10.26 7.85
C VAL A 82 9.03 -10.90 8.72
N ALA A 83 7.74 -10.62 8.49
CA ALA A 83 6.68 -11.15 9.36
C ALA A 83 6.58 -12.70 9.34
N PRO A 84 6.59 -13.39 8.18
CA PRO A 84 6.59 -14.85 8.15
C PRO A 84 7.86 -15.46 8.73
N SER A 85 9.03 -14.86 8.46
CA SER A 85 10.32 -15.33 8.98
C SER A 85 10.39 -15.15 10.50
N ALA A 86 9.98 -14.01 11.02
CA ALA A 86 9.89 -13.77 12.46
C ALA A 86 8.90 -14.73 13.12
N GLY A 87 7.72 -14.92 12.54
CA GLY A 87 6.71 -15.85 13.06
C GLY A 87 7.20 -17.31 13.08
N LYS A 88 7.86 -17.77 12.02
CA LYS A 88 8.47 -19.11 11.98
C LYS A 88 9.55 -19.27 13.06
N ASN A 89 10.42 -18.28 13.24
CA ASN A 89 11.50 -18.34 14.23
C ASN A 89 11.01 -18.20 15.68
N LEU A 90 9.90 -17.49 15.92
CA LEU A 90 9.32 -17.31 17.25
C LEU A 90 8.44 -18.48 17.68
N PHE A 91 7.71 -19.12 16.75
CA PHE A 91 6.67 -20.10 17.09
C PHE A 91 6.93 -21.52 16.56
N GLY A 92 8.00 -21.74 15.78
CA GLY A 92 8.43 -23.07 15.33
C GLY A 92 7.58 -23.70 14.23
N ASP A 93 6.45 -23.09 13.86
CA ASP A 93 5.53 -23.59 12.84
C ASP A 93 5.28 -22.53 11.75
N ALA A 94 5.43 -22.93 10.48
CA ALA A 94 5.28 -22.05 9.33
C ALA A 94 3.84 -21.53 9.16
N ALA A 95 2.84 -22.30 9.60
CA ALA A 95 1.45 -21.87 9.55
C ALA A 95 1.19 -20.65 10.46
N ILE A 96 1.84 -20.60 11.62
CA ILE A 96 1.73 -19.48 12.57
C ILE A 96 2.39 -18.22 11.99
N GLY A 97 3.45 -18.35 11.21
CA GLY A 97 4.07 -17.23 10.48
C GLY A 97 3.13 -16.56 9.48
N GLU A 98 2.28 -17.33 8.82
CA GLU A 98 1.28 -16.80 7.89
C GLU A 98 0.17 -16.04 8.63
N TYR A 99 -0.33 -16.59 9.76
CA TYR A 99 -1.27 -15.86 10.62
C TYR A 99 -0.67 -14.58 11.21
N PHE A 100 0.62 -14.60 11.55
CA PHE A 100 1.32 -13.42 12.05
C PHE A 100 1.46 -12.32 11.00
N ARG A 101 1.77 -12.68 9.75
CA ARG A 101 1.78 -11.74 8.60
C ARG A 101 0.41 -11.07 8.43
N VAL A 102 -0.66 -11.86 8.46
CA VAL A 102 -2.03 -11.37 8.31
C VAL A 102 -2.42 -10.48 9.50
N PHE A 103 -2.09 -10.88 10.73
CA PHE A 103 -2.35 -10.11 11.95
C PHE A 103 -1.65 -8.75 11.94
N ILE A 104 -0.36 -8.71 11.61
CA ILE A 104 0.41 -7.47 11.53
C ILE A 104 -0.14 -6.57 10.40
N SER A 105 -0.47 -7.14 9.24
CA SER A 105 -1.00 -6.38 8.10
C SER A 105 -2.32 -5.70 8.44
N TYR A 106 -3.28 -6.43 9.02
CA TYR A 106 -4.55 -5.84 9.46
C TYR A 106 -4.37 -4.91 10.66
N GLY A 107 -3.45 -5.22 11.58
CA GLY A 107 -3.12 -4.37 12.71
C GLY A 107 -2.59 -3.00 12.29
N VAL A 108 -1.67 -2.96 11.32
CA VAL A 108 -1.09 -1.71 10.80
C VAL A 108 -2.14 -0.90 10.04
N ILE A 109 -2.99 -1.52 9.24
CA ILE A 109 -4.09 -0.85 8.53
C ILE A 109 -5.09 -0.24 9.54
N ALA A 110 -5.50 -1.01 10.54
CA ALA A 110 -6.41 -0.53 11.59
C ALA A 110 -5.78 0.63 12.37
N LEU A 111 -4.51 0.52 12.76
CA LEU A 111 -3.79 1.57 13.47
C LEU A 111 -3.69 2.86 12.63
N ALA A 112 -3.38 2.73 11.34
CA ALA A 112 -3.31 3.86 10.41
C ALA A 112 -4.67 4.57 10.28
N LEU A 113 -5.77 3.81 10.19
CA LEU A 113 -7.13 4.36 10.14
C LEU A 113 -7.53 5.06 11.44
N VAL A 114 -7.23 4.46 12.60
CA VAL A 114 -7.52 5.05 13.91
C VAL A 114 -6.73 6.34 14.13
N MET A 115 -5.43 6.36 13.81
CA MET A 115 -4.61 7.56 13.88
C MET A 115 -5.11 8.66 12.94
N HIS A 116 -5.60 8.29 11.75
CA HIS A 116 -6.22 9.25 10.83
C HIS A 116 -7.54 9.83 11.40
N ALA A 117 -8.41 8.98 11.95
CA ALA A 117 -9.65 9.41 12.57
C ALA A 117 -9.39 10.36 13.77
N TRP A 118 -8.45 10.02 14.64
CA TRP A 118 -8.09 10.84 15.81
C TRP A 118 -7.42 12.17 15.44
N SER A 119 -6.52 12.18 14.44
CA SER A 119 -5.95 13.43 13.93
C SER A 119 -7.02 14.34 13.31
N GLY A 120 -8.03 13.77 12.65
CA GLY A 120 -9.22 14.49 12.16
C GLY A 120 -10.08 15.10 13.28
N VAL A 121 -10.26 14.37 14.39
CA VAL A 121 -11.01 14.85 15.57
C VAL A 121 -10.26 15.99 16.28
N GLN A 122 -8.95 15.88 16.47
CA GLN A 122 -8.16 16.94 17.10
C GLN A 122 -8.09 18.22 16.25
N SER A 123 -7.98 18.08 14.92
CA SER A 123 -8.03 19.21 13.98
C SER A 123 -9.36 19.98 14.05
N LYS A 124 -10.50 19.27 14.17
CA LYS A 124 -11.81 19.90 14.38
C LYS A 124 -11.93 20.60 15.74
N LYS A 125 -11.33 20.06 16.79
CA LYS A 125 -11.36 20.65 18.14
C LYS A 125 -10.57 21.96 18.20
N LYS A 126 -9.44 22.04 17.47
CA LYS A 126 -8.58 23.24 17.39
C LYS A 126 -9.12 24.37 16.52
N LYS A 127 -10.13 24.10 15.67
CA LYS A 127 -10.86 25.11 14.87
C LYS A 127 -12.08 25.71 15.58
N LYS A 128 -12.50 25.12 16.71
CA LYS A 128 -13.66 25.57 17.51
C LYS A 128 -13.26 26.29 18.80
N ALA A 129 -11.97 26.32 19.12
CA ALA A 129 -11.37 27.16 20.15
C ALA A 129 -10.70 28.36 19.47
#